data_AF-K7AIQ6-F1
#
_entry.id   AF-K7AIQ6-F1
#
_cell.length_a   1.000
_cell.length_b   1.000
_cell.length_c   1.000
_cell.angle_alpha   90.00
_cell.angle_beta   90.00
_cell.angle_gamma   90.00
#
_symmetry.space_group_name_H-M   'P 1'
#
loop_
_entity.id
_entity.type
_entity.pdbx_description
1 polymer ?
#
loop_
_entity_poly.entity_id
_entity_poly.type
_entity_poly.pdbx_seq_one_letter_code
_entity_poly.pdbx_strand_id
1 'polypeptide(L)'
;MKYLIFVALFLCGCSQTKVHLYSRYLSDAQIEEINKELVKADFIVKPNLLAFPKSITQLSLTYSPLINDRNAVNKVINELSGLGWEIHHTSMLFIDNHWYKENSIALMLLPPWLDLDLDLDPHTQTNQQDWANKYTSQNCDLGLAIHLEQNCQYQIVTAKNLPLNHDYATGKWSISVLPYLT
;
A
#
# COMPACT_ATOMS: atom_id res chain seq x y z
N MET A 1 -15.63 11.48 -47.91
CA MET A 1 -14.97 12.38 -46.94
C MET A 1 -15.85 12.85 -45.77
N LYS A 2 -17.17 12.57 -45.74
CA LYS A 2 -18.06 13.01 -44.65
C LYS A 2 -18.02 12.12 -43.38
N TYR A 3 -17.71 10.83 -43.55
CA TYR A 3 -17.67 9.85 -42.44
C TYR A 3 -16.34 9.80 -41.67
N LEU A 4 -15.29 10.45 -42.19
CA LEU A 4 -13.96 10.47 -41.58
C LEU A 4 -13.89 11.39 -40.33
N ILE A 5 -14.79 12.37 -40.24
CA ILE A 5 -14.88 13.29 -39.09
C ILE A 5 -15.50 12.60 -37.86
N PHE A 6 -16.42 11.65 -38.06
CA PHE A 6 -17.06 10.93 -36.95
C PHE A 6 -16.13 9.91 -36.27
N VAL A 7 -15.14 9.36 -37.01
CA VAL A 7 -14.15 8.42 -36.44
C VAL A 7 -13.10 9.16 -35.61
N ALA A 8 -12.78 10.41 -35.94
CA ALA A 8 -11.81 11.22 -35.20
C ALA A 8 -12.28 11.62 -33.78
N LEU A 9 -13.60 11.70 -33.55
CA LEU A 9 -14.18 12.07 -32.24
C LEU A 9 -14.07 10.95 -31.18
N PHE A 10 -13.84 9.69 -31.59
CA PHE A 10 -13.66 8.57 -30.66
C PHE A 10 -12.21 8.40 -30.17
N LEU A 11 -11.27 9.21 -30.66
CA LEU A 11 -9.85 9.12 -30.32
C LEU A 11 -9.41 10.06 -29.19
N CYS A 12 -10.33 10.81 -28.57
CA CYS A 12 -10.06 11.57 -27.35
C CYS A 12 -10.02 10.63 -26.13
N GLY A 13 -9.07 9.69 -26.11
CA GLY A 13 -8.74 8.96 -24.89
C GLY A 13 -8.08 9.92 -23.92
N CYS A 14 -8.84 10.47 -22.97
CA CYS A 14 -8.28 11.24 -21.88
C CYS A 14 -7.33 10.32 -21.09
N SER A 15 -6.03 10.64 -21.08
CA SER A 15 -5.07 9.86 -20.31
C SER A 15 -5.27 10.18 -18.83
N GLN A 16 -6.01 9.30 -18.13
CA GLN A 16 -6.26 9.42 -16.70
C GLN A 16 -4.94 9.42 -15.91
N THR A 17 -4.88 10.24 -14.88
CA THR A 17 -3.75 10.31 -13.96
C THR A 17 -3.70 9.04 -13.12
N LYS A 18 -2.50 8.44 -12.97
CA LYS A 18 -2.32 7.24 -12.16
C LYS A 18 -1.98 7.60 -10.72
N VAL A 19 -2.72 7.07 -9.76
CA VAL A 19 -2.43 7.19 -8.33
C VAL A 19 -1.83 5.86 -7.84
N HIS A 20 -0.55 5.86 -7.53
CA HIS A 20 0.12 4.76 -6.86
C HIS A 20 -0.16 4.84 -5.36
N LEU A 21 -1.12 4.05 -4.90
CA LEU A 21 -1.51 3.99 -3.49
C LEU A 21 -0.55 3.05 -2.74
N TYR A 22 0.22 3.59 -1.82
CA TYR A 22 1.07 2.80 -0.93
C TYR A 22 0.21 2.23 0.20
N SER A 23 -0.31 1.04 -0.04
CA SER A 23 -1.36 0.44 0.79
C SER A 23 -0.83 -0.44 1.92
N ARG A 24 0.50 -0.48 2.12
CA ARG A 24 1.16 -1.30 3.15
C ARG A 24 0.48 -1.15 4.52
N TYR A 25 0.21 0.08 4.96
CA TYR A 25 -0.33 0.38 6.29
C TYR A 25 -1.85 0.55 6.32
N LEU A 26 -2.55 0.21 5.23
CA LEU A 26 -4.00 0.35 5.12
C LEU A 26 -4.68 -1.02 5.22
N SER A 27 -5.84 -1.05 5.86
CA SER A 27 -6.72 -2.23 5.82
C SER A 27 -7.40 -2.35 4.45
N ASP A 28 -7.84 -3.56 4.09
CA ASP A 28 -8.57 -3.81 2.84
C ASP A 28 -9.80 -2.90 2.68
N ALA A 29 -10.51 -2.61 3.79
CA ALA A 29 -11.66 -1.71 3.79
C ALA A 29 -11.27 -0.27 3.42
N GLN A 30 -10.17 0.24 3.98
CA GLN A 30 -9.65 1.58 3.65
C GLN A 30 -9.16 1.63 2.20
N ILE A 31 -8.46 0.59 1.73
CA ILE A 31 -8.00 0.49 0.34
C ILE A 31 -9.19 0.56 -0.61
N GLU A 32 -10.26 -0.18 -0.33
CA GLU A 32 -11.46 -0.20 -1.17
C GLU A 32 -12.19 1.14 -1.17
N GLU A 33 -12.34 1.78 -0.01
CA GLU A 33 -12.97 3.09 0.12
C GLU A 33 -12.22 4.18 -0.66
N ILE A 34 -10.89 4.25 -0.49
CA ILE A 34 -10.03 5.20 -1.20
C ILE A 34 -10.05 4.92 -2.71
N ASN A 35 -9.95 3.65 -3.09
CA ASN A 35 -9.98 3.24 -4.50
C ASN A 35 -11.29 3.68 -5.17
N LYS A 36 -12.43 3.43 -4.50
CA LYS A 36 -13.74 3.82 -5.00
C LYS A 36 -13.86 5.33 -5.22
N GLU A 37 -13.44 6.15 -4.26
CA GLU A 37 -13.59 7.60 -4.37
C GLU A 37 -12.67 8.18 -5.46
N LEU A 38 -11.41 7.73 -5.53
CA LEU A 38 -10.48 8.20 -6.55
C LEU A 38 -10.86 7.73 -7.96
N VAL A 39 -11.37 6.50 -8.12
CA VAL A 39 -11.88 6.04 -9.43
C VAL A 39 -13.08 6.86 -9.88
N LYS A 40 -14.00 7.19 -8.97
CA LYS A 40 -15.13 8.09 -9.24
C LYS A 40 -14.68 9.49 -9.66
N ALA A 41 -13.52 9.94 -9.18
CA ALA A 41 -12.87 11.20 -9.57
C ALA A 41 -11.97 11.10 -10.83
N ASP A 42 -12.14 10.04 -11.64
CA ASP A 42 -11.45 9.84 -12.93
C ASP A 42 -9.94 9.51 -12.81
N PHE A 43 -9.52 8.91 -11.70
CA PHE A 43 -8.15 8.41 -11.50
C PHE A 43 -8.02 6.90 -11.74
N ILE A 44 -6.83 6.47 -12.17
CA ILE A 44 -6.44 5.05 -12.16
C ILE A 44 -5.67 4.78 -10.86
N VAL A 45 -6.24 4.02 -9.94
CA VAL A 45 -5.57 3.66 -8.68
C VAL A 45 -4.78 2.35 -8.84
N LYS A 46 -3.55 2.34 -8.35
CA LYS A 46 -2.63 1.19 -8.34
C LYS A 46 -2.10 0.96 -6.92
N PRO A 47 -2.80 0.15 -6.11
CA PRO A 47 -2.31 -0.26 -4.80
C PRO A 47 -0.99 -1.03 -4.92
N ASN A 48 -0.09 -0.82 -3.97
CA ASN A 48 1.15 -1.56 -3.84
C ASN A 48 1.59 -1.65 -2.38
N LEU A 49 2.37 -2.69 -2.06
CA LEU A 49 2.86 -2.98 -0.71
C LEU A 49 4.31 -2.52 -0.48
N LEU A 50 4.82 -1.61 -1.33
CA LEU A 50 6.18 -1.09 -1.18
C LEU A 50 6.30 -0.30 0.13
N ALA A 51 7.48 -0.37 0.74
CA ALA A 51 7.79 0.47 1.89
C ALA A 51 7.83 1.94 1.48
N PHE A 52 7.46 2.82 2.41
CA PHE A 52 7.57 4.26 2.19
C PHE A 52 9.06 4.64 2.06
N PRO A 53 9.42 5.65 1.25
CA PRO A 53 10.77 6.20 1.27
C PRO A 53 11.11 6.76 2.64
N LYS A 54 12.39 6.66 3.07
CA LYS A 54 12.87 7.14 4.38
C LYS A 54 12.59 8.61 4.70
N SER A 55 12.36 9.41 3.66
CA SER A 55 12.06 10.84 3.78
C SER A 55 10.59 11.12 4.11
N ILE A 56 9.72 10.11 4.15
CA ILE A 56 8.27 10.27 4.30
C ILE A 56 7.86 9.76 5.69
N THR A 57 7.61 10.69 6.61
CA THR A 57 7.25 10.42 8.00
C THR A 57 5.81 10.81 8.35
N GLN A 58 5.06 11.36 7.40
CA GLN A 58 3.69 11.86 7.58
C GLN A 58 2.88 11.61 6.31
N LEU A 59 1.55 11.79 6.36
CA LEU A 59 0.67 11.66 5.19
C LEU A 59 1.16 12.56 4.06
N SER A 60 1.58 11.92 2.98
CA SER A 60 2.31 12.58 1.90
C SER A 60 1.75 12.23 0.54
N LEU A 61 1.72 13.24 -0.31
CA LEU A 61 1.43 13.11 -1.73
C LEU A 61 2.66 13.58 -2.50
N THR A 62 3.24 12.70 -3.30
CA THR A 62 4.26 13.10 -4.27
C THR A 62 3.73 12.96 -5.68
N TYR A 63 4.16 13.83 -6.60
CA TYR A 63 3.62 13.82 -7.97
C TYR A 63 4.67 14.13 -9.03
N SER A 64 4.43 13.62 -10.23
CA SER A 64 5.28 13.85 -11.40
C SER A 64 5.22 15.32 -11.83
N PRO A 65 6.36 15.97 -12.13
CA PRO A 65 6.38 17.29 -12.79
C PRO A 65 5.61 17.32 -14.11
N LEU A 66 5.52 16.17 -14.78
CA LEU A 66 4.88 15.99 -16.08
C LEU A 66 3.44 15.47 -15.91
N ILE A 67 2.69 16.07 -14.98
CA ILE A 67 1.28 15.76 -14.78
C ILE A 67 0.43 16.44 -15.85
N ASN A 68 -0.51 15.68 -16.45
CA ASN A 68 -1.31 16.19 -17.56
C ASN A 68 -2.43 17.11 -17.05
N ASP A 69 -3.12 16.70 -15.99
CA ASP A 69 -4.14 17.53 -15.33
C ASP A 69 -3.50 18.32 -14.18
N ARG A 70 -3.37 19.63 -14.34
CA ARG A 70 -2.81 20.54 -13.32
C ARG A 70 -3.61 20.56 -12.02
N ASN A 71 -4.88 20.17 -12.06
CA ASN A 71 -5.74 20.11 -10.88
C ASN A 71 -5.77 18.71 -10.23
N ALA A 72 -5.10 17.71 -10.81
CA ALA A 72 -5.14 16.34 -10.31
C ALA A 72 -4.71 16.23 -8.83
N VAL A 73 -3.65 16.94 -8.44
CA VAL A 73 -3.17 16.95 -7.05
C VAL A 73 -4.24 17.49 -6.10
N ASN A 74 -4.83 18.65 -6.42
CA ASN A 74 -5.87 19.26 -5.59
C ASN A 74 -7.14 18.40 -5.54
N LYS A 75 -7.51 17.75 -6.65
CA LYS A 75 -8.61 16.79 -6.66
C LYS A 75 -8.35 15.65 -5.69
N VAL A 76 -7.18 15.00 -5.76
CA VAL A 76 -6.83 13.92 -4.82
C VAL A 76 -6.91 14.40 -3.37
N ILE A 77 -6.35 15.57 -3.06
CA ILE A 77 -6.40 16.15 -1.70
C ILE A 77 -7.85 16.35 -1.25
N ASN A 78 -8.70 16.92 -2.10
CA ASN A 78 -10.10 17.19 -1.76
C ASN A 78 -10.92 15.90 -1.56
N GLU A 79 -10.75 14.90 -2.44
CA GLU A 79 -11.44 13.61 -2.30
C GLU A 79 -11.02 12.89 -1.00
N LEU A 80 -9.73 12.96 -0.66
CA LEU A 80 -9.19 12.35 0.55
C LEU A 80 -9.64 13.07 1.84
N SER A 81 -9.67 14.41 1.85
CA SER A 81 -10.21 15.18 2.97
C SER A 81 -11.69 14.86 3.20
N GLY A 82 -12.47 14.63 2.14
CA GLY A 82 -13.85 14.14 2.23
C GLY A 82 -14.00 12.79 2.95
N LEU A 83 -12.94 11.98 2.97
CA LEU A 83 -12.85 10.69 3.67
C LEU A 83 -12.15 10.81 5.05
N GLY A 84 -11.80 12.03 5.49
CA GLY A 84 -11.11 12.28 6.75
C GLY A 84 -9.59 12.07 6.70
N TRP A 85 -8.99 12.00 5.50
CA TRP A 85 -7.55 11.92 5.31
C TRP A 85 -6.99 13.30 4.97
N GLU A 86 -6.27 13.91 5.91
CA GLU A 86 -5.65 15.22 5.72
C GLU A 86 -4.21 15.07 5.22
N ILE A 87 -3.91 15.57 4.02
CA ILE A 87 -2.57 15.49 3.44
C ILE A 87 -1.70 16.63 3.99
N HIS A 88 -0.72 16.29 4.83
CA HIS A 88 0.16 17.29 5.47
C HIS A 88 1.34 17.72 4.60
N HIS A 89 1.81 16.84 3.71
CA HIS A 89 2.95 17.13 2.86
C HIS A 89 2.66 16.82 1.40
N THR A 90 2.96 17.79 0.53
CA THR A 90 2.84 17.65 -0.92
C THR A 90 4.13 18.09 -1.57
N SER A 91 4.74 17.22 -2.37
CA SER A 91 6.01 17.53 -3.05
C SER A 91 6.05 17.02 -4.47
N MET A 92 6.71 17.76 -5.35
CA MET A 92 6.97 17.31 -6.71
C MET A 92 8.20 16.37 -6.72
N LEU A 93 8.18 15.34 -7.54
CA LEU A 93 9.35 14.48 -7.77
C LEU A 93 10.40 15.25 -8.57
N PHE A 94 11.62 15.38 -8.06
CA PHE A 94 12.73 15.87 -8.85
C PHE A 94 13.20 14.79 -9.84
N ILE A 95 13.63 15.23 -11.03
CA ILE A 95 13.92 14.42 -12.23
C ILE A 95 14.89 13.24 -12.00
N ASP A 96 15.66 13.26 -10.90
CA ASP A 96 16.60 12.18 -10.54
C ASP A 96 16.00 11.05 -9.68
N ASN A 97 14.73 11.14 -9.29
CA ASN A 97 14.01 10.09 -8.54
C ASN A 97 13.13 9.28 -9.49
N HIS A 98 13.69 8.23 -10.10
CA HIS A 98 13.07 7.34 -11.10
C HIS A 98 11.84 6.52 -10.63
N TRP A 99 11.23 6.83 -9.48
CA TRP A 99 10.18 5.99 -8.90
C TRP A 99 8.89 5.98 -9.71
N TYR A 100 8.57 7.05 -10.45
CA TYR A 100 7.31 7.14 -11.19
C TYR A 100 7.47 7.77 -12.58
N LYS A 101 6.58 7.36 -13.48
CA LYS A 101 6.54 7.77 -14.90
C LYS A 101 5.79 9.11 -15.04
N GLU A 102 5.63 9.56 -16.28
CA GLU A 102 4.77 10.71 -16.60
C GLU A 102 3.32 10.49 -16.12
N ASN A 103 2.62 11.59 -15.76
CA ASN A 103 1.22 11.62 -15.34
C ASN A 103 0.84 10.71 -14.15
N SER A 104 1.63 10.77 -13.07
CA SER A 104 1.40 9.97 -11.87
C SER A 104 1.51 10.76 -10.57
N ILE A 105 0.75 10.28 -9.59
CA ILE A 105 0.77 10.68 -8.18
C ILE A 105 1.12 9.44 -7.36
N ALA A 106 1.94 9.57 -6.35
CA ALA A 106 2.16 8.57 -5.33
C ALA A 106 1.60 9.05 -4.00
N LEU A 107 0.72 8.23 -3.45
CA LEU A 107 -0.09 8.55 -2.30
C LEU A 107 0.30 7.63 -1.14
N MET A 108 0.84 8.23 -0.08
CA MET A 108 1.37 7.57 1.09
C MET A 108 0.54 8.00 2.30
N LEU A 109 -0.36 7.12 2.71
CA LEU A 109 -1.28 7.36 3.81
C LEU A 109 -0.85 6.55 5.03
N LEU A 110 -0.70 7.23 6.16
CA LEU A 110 -0.56 6.58 7.45
C LEU A 110 -1.92 6.63 8.14
N PRO A 111 -2.35 5.56 8.82
CA PRO A 111 -3.60 5.57 9.56
C PRO A 111 -3.69 6.75 10.55
N PRO A 112 -4.91 7.25 10.87
CA PRO A 112 -5.06 8.41 11.74
C PRO A 112 -4.46 8.21 13.14
N TRP A 113 -4.53 6.98 13.68
CA TRP A 113 -3.94 6.64 14.98
C TRP A 113 -2.40 6.65 14.96
N LEU A 114 -1.80 6.62 13.77
CA LEU A 114 -0.37 6.60 13.55
C LEU A 114 0.19 7.99 13.28
N ASP A 115 -0.64 8.86 12.70
CA ASP A 115 -0.32 10.27 12.46
C ASP A 115 -0.49 11.14 13.72
N LEU A 116 -1.32 10.70 14.68
CA LEU A 116 -1.57 11.40 15.94
C LEU A 116 -0.43 11.28 16.97
N ASP A 117 0.44 10.28 16.83
CA ASP A 117 1.58 10.07 17.73
C ASP A 117 2.85 10.50 16.99
N LEU A 118 3.24 11.77 17.17
CA LEU A 118 4.30 12.47 16.42
C LEU A 118 5.70 11.81 16.46
N ASP A 119 5.88 10.75 17.25
CA ASP A 119 7.12 9.99 17.40
C ASP A 119 7.06 8.57 16.75
N LEU A 120 5.94 8.17 16.14
CA LEU A 120 5.83 6.87 15.47
C LEU A 120 6.37 6.95 14.03
N ASP A 121 7.69 6.75 13.89
CA ASP A 121 8.33 6.55 12.59
C ASP A 121 7.69 5.32 11.88
N PRO A 122 7.04 5.47 10.70
CA PRO A 122 6.47 4.35 9.96
C PRO A 122 7.51 3.29 9.54
N HIS A 123 8.79 3.63 9.57
CA HIS A 123 9.90 2.71 9.34
C HIS A 123 10.24 1.84 10.56
N THR A 124 9.80 2.22 11.76
CA THR A 124 9.98 1.43 12.99
C THR A 124 8.82 0.46 13.25
N GLN A 125 7.69 0.65 12.57
CA GLN A 125 6.56 -0.26 12.66
C GLN A 125 6.73 -1.45 11.73
N THR A 126 6.94 -2.63 12.32
CA THR A 126 6.84 -3.87 11.56
C THR A 126 5.39 -4.12 11.18
N ASN A 127 5.13 -4.20 9.88
CA ASN A 127 3.83 -4.58 9.36
C ASN A 127 3.62 -6.09 9.52
N GLN A 128 2.39 -6.57 9.71
CA GLN A 128 2.07 -8.01 9.65
C GLN A 128 2.66 -8.67 8.39
N GLN A 129 2.66 -7.97 7.26
CA GLN A 129 3.26 -8.43 6.02
C GLN A 129 4.76 -8.73 6.13
N ASP A 130 5.50 -8.05 7.00
CA ASP A 130 6.93 -8.28 7.20
C ASP A 130 7.19 -9.58 8.00
N TRP A 131 6.19 -10.06 8.74
CA TRP A 131 6.24 -11.32 9.48
C TRP A 131 5.65 -12.49 8.70
N ALA A 132 5.00 -12.24 7.57
CA ALA A 132 4.46 -13.30 6.72
C ALA A 132 5.59 -14.02 5.99
N ASN A 133 6.15 -15.05 6.64
CA ASN A 133 7.29 -15.80 6.14
C ASN A 133 7.27 -17.26 6.65
N LYS A 134 8.18 -18.07 6.13
CA LYS A 134 8.47 -19.41 6.63
C LYS A 134 9.60 -19.34 7.65
N TYR A 135 9.27 -19.63 8.90
CA TYR A 135 10.21 -19.76 10.00
C TYR A 135 10.55 -21.23 10.19
N THR A 136 11.84 -21.55 10.23
CA THR A 136 12.30 -22.93 10.37
C THR A 136 13.07 -23.09 11.67
N SER A 137 12.87 -24.19 12.38
CA SER A 137 13.65 -24.52 13.56
C SER A 137 15.10 -24.78 13.14
N GLN A 138 16.05 -24.16 13.84
CA GLN A 138 17.46 -24.52 13.72
C GLN A 138 17.87 -25.35 14.93
N ASN A 139 18.78 -26.31 14.73
CA ASN A 139 19.30 -27.19 15.78
C ASN A 139 18.22 -28.00 16.52
N CYS A 140 17.17 -28.43 15.82
CA CYS A 140 16.14 -29.33 16.36
C CYS A 140 16.03 -30.59 15.50
N ASP A 141 15.89 -31.75 16.14
CA ASP A 141 15.83 -33.06 15.47
C ASP A 141 14.59 -33.26 14.58
N LEU A 142 13.52 -32.51 14.86
CA LEU A 142 12.20 -32.69 14.26
C LEU A 142 11.96 -31.85 12.99
N GLY A 143 12.87 -30.92 12.65
CA GLY A 143 12.75 -30.10 11.43
C GLY A 143 11.39 -29.43 11.29
N LEU A 144 10.99 -28.64 12.29
CA LEU A 144 9.70 -27.95 12.33
C LEU A 144 9.78 -26.64 11.56
N ALA A 145 8.70 -26.27 10.90
CA ALA A 145 8.54 -24.94 10.33
C ALA A 145 7.14 -24.40 10.57
N ILE A 146 7.05 -23.09 10.78
CA ILE A 146 5.81 -22.33 10.77
C ILE A 146 5.80 -21.47 9.52
N HIS A 147 4.71 -21.52 8.78
CA HIS A 147 4.42 -20.60 7.70
C HIS A 147 3.37 -19.61 8.20
N LEU A 148 3.72 -18.33 8.26
CA LEU A 148 2.79 -17.24 8.52
C LEU A 148 2.35 -16.65 7.19
N GLU A 149 1.06 -16.76 6.86
CA GLU A 149 0.48 -16.19 5.65
C GLU A 149 0.07 -14.73 5.86
N GLN A 150 0.10 -13.93 4.79
CA GLN A 150 -0.28 -12.51 4.80
C GLN A 150 -1.73 -12.27 5.24
N ASN A 151 -2.61 -13.26 5.08
CA ASN A 151 -4.02 -13.23 5.47
C ASN A 151 -4.24 -13.54 6.97
N CYS A 152 -3.18 -13.48 7.79
CA CYS A 152 -3.19 -13.82 9.21
C CYS A 152 -3.48 -15.31 9.51
N GLN A 153 -3.35 -16.23 8.54
CA GLN A 153 -3.39 -17.67 8.80
C GLN A 153 -1.99 -18.23 9.03
N TYR A 154 -1.85 -19.23 9.88
CA TYR A 154 -0.59 -19.96 10.04
C TYR A 154 -0.76 -21.44 9.72
N GLN A 155 0.35 -22.05 9.32
CA GLN A 155 0.45 -23.51 9.13
C GLN A 155 1.76 -24.02 9.74
N ILE A 156 1.68 -25.07 10.56
CA ILE A 156 2.84 -25.81 11.06
C ILE A 156 3.11 -26.96 10.09
N VAL A 157 4.35 -27.07 9.61
CA VAL A 157 4.80 -28.16 8.74
C VAL A 157 6.01 -28.86 9.34
N THR A 158 6.14 -30.16 9.13
CA THR A 158 7.30 -30.94 9.57
C THR A 158 8.08 -31.46 8.37
N ALA A 159 9.41 -31.53 8.49
CA ALA A 159 10.27 -32.02 7.42
C ALA A 159 10.11 -33.52 7.10
N LYS A 160 9.37 -34.27 7.92
CA LYS A 160 9.35 -35.75 7.89
C LYS A 160 7.96 -36.38 7.99
N ASN A 161 6.89 -35.72 7.53
CA ASN A 161 5.52 -36.26 7.60
C ASN A 161 5.16 -36.78 9.00
N LEU A 162 5.75 -36.18 10.05
CA LEU A 162 5.44 -36.53 11.42
C LEU A 162 3.97 -36.14 11.67
N PRO A 163 3.18 -37.01 12.31
CA PRO A 163 1.78 -36.72 12.58
C PRO A 163 1.71 -35.46 13.46
N LEU A 164 1.22 -34.38 12.87
CA LEU A 164 0.82 -33.18 13.59
C LEU A 164 -0.60 -33.40 14.11
N ASN A 165 -0.88 -32.96 15.32
CA ASN A 165 -2.26 -32.79 15.72
C ASN A 165 -2.88 -31.71 14.84
N HIS A 166 -3.76 -32.12 13.92
CA HIS A 166 -4.35 -31.24 12.91
C HIS A 166 -5.10 -30.06 13.52
N ASP A 167 -5.65 -30.23 14.74
CA ASP A 167 -6.44 -29.21 15.43
C ASP A 167 -5.64 -27.94 15.77
N TYR A 168 -4.31 -28.06 15.85
CA TYR A 168 -3.39 -26.95 16.15
C TYR A 168 -2.36 -26.71 15.04
N ALA A 169 -2.42 -27.48 13.95
CA ALA A 169 -1.50 -27.33 12.84
C ALA A 169 -1.84 -26.11 11.98
N THR A 170 -3.05 -25.57 12.11
CA THR A 170 -3.50 -24.36 11.42
C THR A 170 -4.28 -23.46 12.38
N GLY A 171 -4.34 -22.17 12.05
CA GLY A 171 -5.12 -21.22 12.83
C GLY A 171 -4.88 -19.79 12.37
N LYS A 172 -5.24 -18.82 13.22
CA LYS A 172 -4.95 -17.40 12.99
C LYS A 172 -3.80 -16.93 13.85
N TRP A 173 -2.98 -16.05 13.31
CA TRP A 173 -1.91 -15.37 14.05
C TRP A 173 -2.16 -13.87 14.08
N SER A 174 -1.69 -13.24 15.15
CA SER A 174 -1.63 -11.79 15.31
C SER A 174 -0.41 -11.45 16.17
N ILE A 175 0.11 -10.23 16.01
CA ILE A 175 1.21 -9.73 16.83
C ILE A 175 0.58 -8.88 17.91
N SER A 176 0.65 -9.36 19.15
CA SER A 176 0.03 -8.71 20.31
C SER A 176 0.91 -7.64 20.96
N VAL A 177 2.23 -7.69 20.74
CA VAL A 177 3.22 -6.72 21.25
C VAL A 177 4.54 -6.84 20.48
N LEU A 178 5.21 -5.70 20.22
CA LEU A 178 6.61 -5.64 19.76
C LEU A 178 7.52 -5.93 20.95
N PRO A 179 8.10 -7.12 21.10
CA PRO A 179 8.67 -7.45 22.40
C PRO A 179 10.08 -6.88 22.62
N TYR A 180 10.76 -6.31 21.61
CA TYR A 180 12.15 -5.83 21.77
C TYR A 180 12.49 -4.67 20.82
N LEU A 181 11.97 -3.47 21.10
CA LEU A 181 12.57 -2.22 20.66
C LEU A 181 12.60 -1.29 21.89
N THR A 182 13.74 -1.31 22.59
CA THR A 182 14.18 -0.36 23.62
C THR A 182 15.55 0.14 23.23
#